data_AF-A0A5J6P7N2-F1
#
_entry.id   AF-A0A5J6P7N2-F1
#
_cell.length_a   1.000
_cell.length_b   1.000
_cell.length_c   1.000
_cell.angle_alpha   90.00
_cell.angle_beta   90.00
_cell.angle_gamma   90.00
#
_symmetry.space_group_name_H-M   'P 1'
#
loop_
_entity.id
_entity.type
_entity.pdbx_description
1 polymer ?
#
loop_
_entity_poly.entity_id
_entity_poly.type
_entity_poly.pdbx_seq_one_letter_code
_entity_poly.pdbx_strand_id
1 'polypeptide(L)'
;MKTFVQQLIRSTSAIVLSALTLPALAASTVVDVLVVYTDGAAALYGGDPTTRINQIFQVTNQIYADSGVDLEVRVAKTMKVSYTDDNGAETALNAITFNQDAAFSGVAAAREQYKADMVVLYRPFKQIHGSCGVAWVGGGNGGMSSGHKAYMFAHVAINSCGDFVTAHELGHNMGLKHSRKQDGVGGVFHYALGHGVVGSFTTIMAYQNEFNVDYWDGKVYKFSNPDVLCKNQPCGVDRNNTSTGADARYALNITGPQIANFYAGAPASSSVASSSSSKSSSSAPAVSSKSSSSVSNVSSGDAAKLKAKLESARATHSAAVAAVNANKIAITEKTALERAAKTELTNATKSLTTATKNYEKAVAKYNALLAKVDPLVTQLNSAMAAYNAATTSTTKTAKMTAYNALVTKYNTLVEQITAALNEANAAQQQVAPATAALTTATAAYNAAVAASNAERAKTDALKLAVTDALAAVKAAEAEYKAALAACKCTV
;
A
#
# COMPACT_ATOMS: atom_id res chain seq x y z
N MET A 1 45.25 52.87 29.83
CA MET A 1 44.25 51.84 30.21
C MET A 1 43.56 51.45 28.91
N LYS A 2 43.84 50.32 28.23
CA LYS A 2 43.51 48.91 28.63
C LYS A 2 42.12 48.93 29.27
N THR A 3 41.01 48.50 28.70
CA THR A 3 40.61 47.31 27.91
C THR A 3 39.12 47.56 27.56
N PHE A 4 38.56 47.20 26.41
CA PHE A 4 37.82 45.94 26.25
C PHE A 4 37.36 45.81 24.79
N VAL A 5 37.92 44.82 24.10
CA VAL A 5 37.27 43.93 23.12
C VAL A 5 36.64 44.58 21.89
N GLN A 6 37.46 44.66 20.83
CA GLN A 6 37.06 44.29 19.48
C GLN A 6 36.43 42.89 19.52
N GLN A 7 35.11 42.80 19.65
CA GLN A 7 34.39 41.59 19.28
C GLN A 7 34.16 41.69 17.78
N LEU A 8 34.95 40.91 17.03
CA LEU A 8 34.65 40.51 15.66
C LEU A 8 33.15 40.17 15.59
N ILE A 9 32.34 41.04 15.00
CA ILE A 9 31.06 40.62 14.44
C ILE A 9 31.46 39.86 13.17
N ARG A 10 31.62 38.54 13.31
CA ARG A 10 31.79 37.63 12.19
C ARG A 10 30.62 37.85 11.23
N SER A 11 30.92 38.43 10.08
CA SER A 11 30.09 38.38 8.89
C SER A 11 30.04 36.92 8.43
N THR A 12 29.17 36.11 9.02
CA THR A 12 28.81 34.79 8.52
C THR A 12 27.30 34.74 8.32
N SER A 13 26.78 35.60 7.44
CA SER A 13 25.45 35.45 6.86
C SER A 13 25.54 34.53 5.66
N ALA A 14 25.81 33.26 5.92
CA ALA A 14 25.64 32.16 4.98
C ALA A 14 25.37 30.89 5.79
N ILE A 15 24.24 30.87 6.48
CA ILE A 15 23.62 29.60 6.85
C ILE A 15 22.40 29.49 5.95
N VAL A 16 22.64 28.79 4.85
CA VAL A 16 21.60 28.22 4.00
C VAL A 16 20.64 27.49 4.93
N LEU A 17 19.39 27.96 4.96
CA LEU A 17 18.30 27.17 5.50
C LEU A 17 18.09 26.03 4.51
N SER A 18 18.90 24.97 4.62
CA SER A 18 18.61 23.71 3.97
C SER A 18 17.19 23.37 4.37
N ALA A 19 16.31 23.22 3.39
CA ALA A 19 14.96 22.74 3.60
C ALA A 19 15.04 21.36 4.26
N LEU A 20 15.04 21.33 5.58
CA LEU A 20 14.83 20.12 6.37
C LEU A 20 13.35 19.81 6.27
N THR A 21 12.98 19.15 5.18
CA THR A 21 11.69 18.49 5.01
C THR A 21 11.59 17.39 6.07
N LEU A 22 10.45 17.33 6.76
CA LEU A 22 10.08 16.17 7.57
C LEU A 22 10.21 14.92 6.69
N PRO A 23 10.76 13.80 7.18
CA PRO A 23 10.70 12.55 6.44
C PRO A 23 9.23 12.24 6.17
N ALA A 24 8.87 11.83 4.96
CA ALA A 24 7.63 11.09 4.75
C ALA A 24 7.71 9.78 5.56
N LEU A 25 6.58 9.18 5.96
CA LEU A 25 6.58 7.79 6.39
C LEU A 25 7.34 6.99 5.32
N ALA A 26 8.45 6.34 5.68
CA ALA A 26 9.21 5.53 4.73
C ALA A 26 8.24 4.48 4.17
N ALA A 27 7.98 4.56 2.86
CA ALA A 27 7.06 3.65 2.21
C ALA A 27 7.56 2.21 2.34
N SER A 28 6.66 1.25 2.53
CA SER A 28 7.04 -0.16 2.56
C SER A 28 7.46 -0.69 1.18
N THR A 29 7.05 0.00 0.11
CA THR A 29 7.36 -0.33 -1.28
C THR A 29 8.19 0.77 -1.92
N VAL A 30 9.35 0.41 -2.46
CA VAL A 30 10.21 1.31 -3.24
C VAL A 30 10.22 0.83 -4.69
N VAL A 31 9.94 1.74 -5.62
CA VAL A 31 10.02 1.47 -7.07
C VAL A 31 11.18 2.27 -7.66
N ASP A 32 12.12 1.55 -8.27
CA ASP A 32 13.34 2.15 -8.84
C ASP A 32 13.08 2.66 -10.27
N VAL A 33 13.44 3.92 -10.53
CA VAL A 33 13.17 4.57 -11.82
C VAL A 33 14.48 4.98 -12.50
N LEU A 34 14.67 4.53 -13.73
CA LEU A 34 15.71 5.03 -14.62
C LEU A 34 15.23 6.34 -15.24
N VAL A 35 15.95 7.42 -14.96
CA VAL A 35 15.64 8.74 -15.50
C VAL A 35 16.52 8.99 -16.72
N VAL A 36 15.89 9.07 -17.89
CA VAL A 36 16.53 9.41 -19.15
C VAL A 36 16.19 10.85 -19.49
N TYR A 37 17.16 11.66 -19.94
CA TYR A 37 16.90 13.06 -20.31
C TYR A 37 17.69 13.48 -21.54
N THR A 38 17.12 14.38 -22.34
CA THR A 38 17.75 14.87 -23.57
C THR A 38 18.77 15.99 -23.33
N ASP A 39 19.57 16.30 -24.34
CA ASP A 39 20.48 17.45 -24.31
C ASP A 39 19.72 18.77 -24.08
N GLY A 40 18.52 18.96 -24.63
CA GLY A 40 17.72 20.14 -24.37
C GLY A 40 17.17 20.20 -22.94
N ALA A 41 16.81 19.06 -22.35
CA ALA A 41 16.45 19.01 -20.93
C ALA A 41 17.65 19.38 -20.04
N ALA A 42 18.85 18.91 -20.38
CA ALA A 42 20.07 19.30 -19.67
C ALA A 42 20.37 20.80 -19.78
N ALA A 43 20.21 21.37 -20.98
CA ALA A 43 20.48 22.78 -21.26
C ALA A 43 19.60 23.73 -20.44
N LEU A 44 18.34 23.37 -20.16
CA LEU A 44 17.43 24.16 -19.32
C LEU A 44 17.96 24.36 -17.89
N TYR A 45 18.82 23.48 -17.41
CA TYR A 45 19.32 23.46 -16.03
C TYR A 45 20.84 23.55 -15.96
N GLY A 46 21.45 24.30 -16.88
CA GLY A 46 22.90 24.57 -16.85
C GLY A 46 23.77 23.34 -17.16
N GLY A 47 23.21 22.35 -17.85
CA GLY A 47 23.89 21.11 -18.23
C GLY A 47 23.62 19.93 -17.30
N ASP A 48 23.06 20.15 -16.11
CA ASP A 48 22.72 19.10 -15.14
C ASP A 48 21.31 19.28 -14.55
N PRO A 49 20.32 18.49 -14.99
CA PRO A 49 18.95 18.59 -14.50
C PRO A 49 18.72 17.88 -13.16
N THR A 50 19.75 17.33 -12.50
CA THR A 50 19.61 16.47 -11.31
C THR A 50 18.80 17.12 -10.19
N THR A 51 19.01 18.40 -9.89
CA THR A 51 18.25 19.11 -8.84
C THR A 51 16.76 19.17 -9.15
N ARG A 52 16.39 19.44 -10.41
CA ARG A 52 14.99 19.46 -10.85
C ARG A 52 14.37 18.08 -10.80
N ILE A 53 15.10 17.06 -11.28
CA ILE A 53 14.65 15.66 -11.23
C ILE A 53 14.36 15.25 -9.79
N ASN A 54 15.28 15.53 -8.86
CA ASN A 54 15.09 15.22 -7.45
C ASN A 54 13.86 15.94 -6.87
N GLN A 55 13.65 17.21 -7.21
CA GLN A 55 12.48 17.95 -6.76
C GLN A 55 11.17 17.34 -7.31
N ILE A 56 11.11 16.94 -8.59
CA ILE A 56 9.94 16.28 -9.17
C ILE A 56 9.65 14.93 -8.49
N PHE A 57 10.70 14.15 -8.18
CA PHE A 57 10.55 12.89 -7.46
C PHE A 57 10.06 13.12 -6.03
N GLN A 58 10.54 14.15 -5.33
CA GLN A 58 10.04 14.52 -4.00
C GLN A 58 8.56 14.94 -4.06
N VAL A 59 8.15 15.73 -5.06
CA VAL A 59 6.73 16.07 -5.26
C VAL A 59 5.90 14.82 -5.52
N THR A 60 6.41 13.90 -6.35
CA THR A 60 5.73 12.63 -6.65
C THR A 60 5.55 11.77 -5.39
N ASN A 61 6.59 11.67 -4.55
CA ASN A 61 6.51 10.95 -3.28
C ASN A 61 5.58 11.63 -2.27
N GLN A 62 5.54 12.97 -2.24
CA GLN A 62 4.57 13.70 -1.43
C GLN A 62 3.13 13.42 -1.89
N ILE A 63 2.89 13.37 -3.21
CA ILE A 63 1.58 12.99 -3.76
C ILE A 63 1.19 11.59 -3.30
N TYR A 64 2.09 10.60 -3.34
CA TYR A 64 1.80 9.25 -2.83
C TYR A 64 1.43 9.28 -1.34
N ALA A 65 2.24 9.96 -0.51
CA ALA A 65 2.01 10.09 0.92
C ALA A 65 0.67 10.76 1.23
N ASP A 66 0.36 11.90 0.60
CA ASP A 66 -0.87 12.68 0.78
C ASP A 66 -2.12 11.93 0.30
N SER A 67 -1.93 10.93 -0.55
CA SER A 67 -2.98 10.04 -1.06
C SER A 67 -3.20 8.81 -0.19
N GLY A 68 -2.32 8.53 0.78
CA GLY A 68 -2.32 7.27 1.53
C GLY A 68 -1.83 6.07 0.72
N VAL A 69 -1.02 6.31 -0.31
CA VAL A 69 -0.35 5.29 -1.11
C VAL A 69 0.96 4.93 -0.39
N ASP A 70 1.17 3.63 -0.14
CA ASP A 70 2.35 3.10 0.53
C ASP A 70 3.45 2.77 -0.49
N LEU A 71 3.92 3.81 -1.18
CA LEU A 71 4.90 3.70 -2.27
C LEU A 71 5.84 4.92 -2.29
N GLU A 72 7.13 4.65 -2.54
CA GLU A 72 8.15 5.65 -2.85
C GLU A 72 8.76 5.34 -4.22
N VAL A 73 8.94 6.35 -5.06
CA VAL A 73 9.78 6.26 -6.25
C VAL A 73 11.16 6.84 -5.96
N ARG A 74 12.20 6.13 -6.43
CA ARG A 74 13.59 6.53 -6.28
C ARG A 74 14.27 6.63 -7.64
N VAL A 75 15.14 7.62 -7.79
CA VAL A 75 16.03 7.69 -8.96
C VAL A 75 17.10 6.61 -8.83
N ALA A 76 17.00 5.56 -9.63
CA ALA A 76 18.00 4.49 -9.66
C ALA A 76 19.28 4.93 -10.38
N LYS A 77 19.10 5.62 -11.51
CA LYS A 77 20.18 6.19 -12.31
C LYS A 77 19.63 7.31 -13.19
N THR A 78 20.45 8.32 -13.45
CA THR A 78 20.20 9.31 -14.51
C THR A 78 21.07 9.01 -15.73
N MET A 79 20.52 9.18 -16.93
CA MET A 79 21.19 8.94 -18.20
C MET A 79 20.85 10.06 -19.19
N LYS A 80 21.87 10.79 -19.64
CA LYS A 80 21.72 11.76 -20.73
C LYS A 80 21.77 11.04 -22.08
N VAL A 81 20.89 11.41 -23.01
CA VAL A 81 20.84 10.87 -24.37
C VAL A 81 20.73 12.00 -25.40
N SER A 82 21.33 11.81 -26.57
CA SER A 82 21.25 12.76 -27.69
C SER A 82 20.07 12.46 -28.61
N TYR A 83 18.86 12.46 -28.02
CA TYR A 83 17.60 12.30 -28.75
C TYR A 83 16.96 13.65 -29.04
N THR A 84 16.21 13.75 -30.15
CA THR A 84 15.57 15.01 -30.58
C THR A 84 14.48 15.48 -29.63
N ASP A 85 14.34 16.80 -29.48
CA ASP A 85 13.24 17.44 -28.74
C ASP A 85 12.07 17.86 -29.64
N ASP A 86 12.21 17.71 -30.97
CA ASP A 86 11.34 18.32 -31.99
C ASP A 86 10.31 17.36 -32.61
N ASN A 87 10.07 16.21 -31.98
CA ASN A 87 8.99 15.29 -32.38
C ASN A 87 7.96 15.06 -31.26
N GLY A 88 6.82 14.48 -31.63
CA GLY A 88 5.70 14.22 -30.73
C GLY A 88 6.06 13.34 -29.54
N ALA A 89 5.33 13.52 -28.43
CA ALA A 89 5.55 12.77 -27.20
C ALA A 89 5.36 11.25 -27.41
N GLU A 90 4.33 10.86 -28.17
CA GLU A 90 4.06 9.46 -28.53
C GLU A 90 5.19 8.82 -29.35
N THR A 91 5.76 9.57 -30.29
CA THR A 91 6.93 9.11 -31.06
C THR A 91 8.11 8.87 -30.14
N ALA A 92 8.38 9.78 -29.20
CA ALA A 92 9.44 9.62 -28.21
C ALA A 92 9.21 8.44 -27.26
N LEU A 93 7.97 8.24 -26.79
CA LEU A 93 7.59 7.10 -25.95
C LEU A 93 7.82 5.77 -26.67
N ASN A 94 7.37 5.66 -27.92
CA ASN A 94 7.62 4.47 -28.75
C ASN A 94 9.11 4.26 -29.00
N ALA A 95 9.86 5.32 -29.31
CA ALA A 95 11.29 5.23 -29.59
C ALA A 95 12.11 4.74 -28.40
N ILE A 96 11.84 5.23 -27.18
CA ILE A 96 12.55 4.78 -25.97
C ILE A 96 12.10 3.38 -25.52
N THR A 97 10.81 3.05 -25.68
CA THR A 97 10.25 1.76 -25.26
C THR A 97 10.78 0.63 -26.15
N PHE A 98 10.81 0.83 -27.46
CA PHE A 98 11.15 -0.19 -28.44
C PHE A 98 12.54 -0.02 -29.06
N ASN A 99 13.36 0.87 -28.49
CA ASN A 99 14.72 1.16 -28.96
C ASN A 99 14.79 1.45 -30.48
N GLN A 100 13.90 2.32 -30.97
CA GLN A 100 13.78 2.66 -32.40
C GLN A 100 14.75 3.77 -32.84
N ASP A 101 15.50 4.35 -31.90
CA ASP A 101 16.50 5.38 -32.14
C ASP A 101 17.83 4.99 -31.46
N ALA A 102 18.95 5.23 -32.14
CA ALA A 102 20.29 4.89 -31.64
C ALA A 102 20.63 5.56 -30.29
N ALA A 103 20.03 6.73 -30.01
CA ALA A 103 20.18 7.44 -28.74
C ALA A 103 19.71 6.63 -27.53
N PHE A 104 18.82 5.64 -27.71
CA PHE A 104 18.28 4.81 -26.63
C PHE A 104 18.93 3.43 -26.49
N SER A 105 19.95 3.13 -27.29
CA SER A 105 20.59 1.80 -27.33
C SER A 105 21.12 1.30 -25.97
N GLY A 106 21.50 2.21 -25.06
CA GLY A 106 21.97 1.87 -23.72
C GLY A 106 20.87 1.76 -22.65
N VAL A 107 19.62 2.15 -22.95
CA VAL A 107 18.55 2.25 -21.94
C VAL A 107 18.20 0.88 -21.35
N ALA A 108 18.05 -0.15 -22.19
CA ALA A 108 17.74 -1.51 -21.72
C ALA A 108 18.85 -2.07 -20.83
N ALA A 109 20.12 -1.88 -21.21
CA ALA A 109 21.27 -2.31 -20.43
C ALA A 109 21.36 -1.56 -19.08
N ALA A 110 21.14 -0.25 -19.08
CA ALA A 110 21.09 0.56 -17.86
C ALA A 110 19.96 0.10 -16.94
N ARG A 111 18.78 -0.17 -17.50
CA ARG A 111 17.61 -0.64 -16.74
C ARG A 111 17.89 -1.97 -16.03
N GLU A 112 18.55 -2.91 -16.71
CA GLU A 112 18.96 -4.20 -16.12
C GLU A 112 20.10 -4.04 -15.10
N GLN A 113 21.09 -3.19 -15.39
CA GLN A 113 22.24 -2.95 -14.50
C GLN A 113 21.83 -2.31 -13.17
N TYR A 114 20.96 -1.30 -13.24
CA TYR A 114 20.52 -0.53 -12.07
C TYR A 114 19.18 -1.02 -11.51
N LYS A 115 18.65 -2.14 -12.01
CA LYS A 115 17.41 -2.78 -11.53
C LYS A 115 16.22 -1.82 -11.51
N ALA A 116 16.11 -0.97 -12.54
CA ALA A 116 15.06 0.05 -12.61
C ALA A 116 13.73 -0.54 -13.12
N ASP A 117 12.76 -0.62 -12.23
CA ASP A 117 11.42 -1.13 -12.50
C ASP A 117 10.65 -0.31 -13.52
N MET A 118 10.89 1.01 -13.58
CA MET A 118 10.26 1.93 -14.55
C MET A 118 11.28 2.86 -15.20
N VAL A 119 10.88 3.51 -16.30
CA VAL A 119 11.70 4.49 -17.04
C VAL A 119 10.89 5.75 -17.30
N VAL A 120 11.50 6.92 -17.09
CA VAL A 120 10.93 8.22 -17.48
C VAL A 120 11.91 8.93 -18.41
N LEU A 121 11.44 9.36 -19.58
CA LEU A 121 12.14 10.25 -20.49
C LEU A 121 11.70 11.69 -20.25
N TYR A 122 12.62 12.53 -19.77
CA TYR A 122 12.41 13.97 -19.63
C TYR A 122 12.91 14.75 -20.84
N ARG A 123 12.01 15.59 -21.38
CA ARG A 123 12.28 16.52 -22.49
C ARG A 123 11.81 17.93 -22.14
N PRO A 124 12.39 18.99 -22.71
CA PRO A 124 11.86 20.35 -22.58
C PRO A 124 10.48 20.42 -23.25
N PHE A 125 9.50 21.10 -22.65
CA PHE A 125 8.19 21.24 -23.27
C PHE A 125 8.29 21.93 -24.62
N LYS A 126 7.70 21.32 -25.66
CA LYS A 126 7.44 21.95 -26.96
C LYS A 126 6.01 21.67 -27.40
N GLN A 127 5.40 22.62 -28.10
CA GLN A 127 4.03 22.48 -28.59
C GLN A 127 3.81 21.21 -29.45
N ILE A 128 4.83 20.79 -30.20
CA ILE A 128 4.79 19.57 -31.02
C ILE A 128 4.61 18.28 -30.20
N HIS A 129 4.83 18.32 -28.88
CA HIS A 129 4.61 17.18 -28.00
C HIS A 129 3.13 16.83 -27.87
N GLY A 130 2.24 17.81 -28.05
CA GLY A 130 0.78 17.64 -27.97
C GLY A 130 0.22 17.52 -26.53
N SER A 131 1.05 17.08 -25.58
CA SER A 131 0.70 16.95 -24.15
C SER A 131 1.90 17.23 -23.25
N CYS A 132 1.64 17.33 -21.94
CA CYS A 132 2.69 17.42 -20.92
C CYS A 132 3.36 16.07 -20.62
N GLY A 133 2.70 14.97 -20.98
CA GLY A 133 3.18 13.63 -20.70
C GLY A 133 2.38 12.58 -21.46
N VAL A 134 2.99 11.41 -21.60
CA VAL A 134 2.33 10.21 -22.11
C VAL A 134 3.06 8.97 -21.59
N ALA A 135 2.31 7.93 -21.27
CA ALA A 135 2.82 6.67 -20.76
C ALA A 135 1.96 5.49 -21.22
N TRP A 136 2.54 4.31 -21.18
CA TRP A 136 1.77 3.09 -21.37
C TRP A 136 0.91 2.81 -20.14
N VAL A 137 -0.31 2.33 -20.36
CA VAL A 137 -1.15 1.86 -19.25
C VAL A 137 -0.78 0.41 -18.93
N GLY A 138 -0.31 0.18 -17.71
CA GLY A 138 0.06 -1.15 -17.24
C GLY A 138 -1.10 -1.96 -16.65
N GLY A 139 -0.86 -3.25 -16.49
CA GLY A 139 -1.72 -4.18 -15.77
C GLY A 139 -3.03 -4.53 -16.47
N GLY A 140 -3.69 -5.54 -15.90
CA GLY A 140 -5.00 -6.01 -16.32
C GLY A 140 -5.44 -7.18 -15.43
N ASN A 141 -6.75 -7.40 -15.31
CA ASN A 141 -7.31 -8.48 -14.48
C ASN A 141 -6.77 -8.51 -13.04
N GLY A 142 -6.47 -7.34 -12.47
CA GLY A 142 -6.04 -7.19 -11.09
C GLY A 142 -4.56 -7.43 -10.80
N GLY A 143 -3.69 -7.51 -11.83
CA GLY A 143 -2.26 -7.67 -11.59
C GLY A 143 -1.34 -7.15 -12.69
N MET A 144 -0.05 -7.20 -12.38
CA MET A 144 1.09 -6.91 -13.25
C MET A 144 1.77 -8.23 -13.64
N SER A 145 2.09 -8.35 -14.92
CA SER A 145 2.78 -9.53 -15.46
C SER A 145 4.15 -9.14 -16.02
N SER A 146 4.99 -10.14 -16.32
CA SER A 146 6.27 -9.93 -17.00
C SER A 146 6.11 -9.23 -18.35
N GLY A 147 4.99 -9.42 -19.06
CA GLY A 147 4.69 -8.68 -20.29
C GLY A 147 4.57 -7.17 -20.06
N HIS A 148 4.01 -6.76 -18.92
CA HIS A 148 3.87 -5.34 -18.57
C HIS A 148 5.21 -4.68 -18.23
N LYS A 149 6.20 -5.44 -17.73
CA LYS A 149 7.56 -4.94 -17.47
C LYS A 149 8.16 -4.25 -18.69
N ALA A 150 7.91 -4.79 -19.89
CA ALA A 150 8.42 -4.24 -21.15
C ALA A 150 7.84 -2.86 -21.51
N TYR A 151 6.74 -2.44 -20.87
CA TYR A 151 6.01 -1.21 -21.16
C TYR A 151 6.05 -0.19 -20.02
N MET A 152 6.85 -0.37 -18.97
CA MET A 152 6.96 0.60 -17.86
C MET A 152 7.79 1.84 -18.26
N PHE A 153 7.30 2.59 -19.24
CA PHE A 153 7.95 3.75 -19.83
C PHE A 153 6.98 4.92 -19.88
N ALA A 154 7.49 6.11 -19.57
CA ALA A 154 6.79 7.37 -19.70
C ALA A 154 7.67 8.41 -20.39
N HIS A 155 7.03 9.32 -21.11
CA HIS A 155 7.60 10.58 -21.56
C HIS A 155 6.96 11.72 -20.77
N VAL A 156 7.77 12.65 -20.26
CA VAL A 156 7.29 13.82 -19.49
C VAL A 156 8.04 15.08 -19.91
N ALA A 157 7.30 16.17 -20.10
CA ALA A 157 7.87 17.50 -20.22
C ALA A 157 8.35 18.00 -18.85
N ILE A 158 9.65 18.28 -18.71
CA ILE A 158 10.28 18.57 -17.40
C ILE A 158 10.01 19.99 -16.87
N ASN A 159 9.63 20.91 -17.76
CA ASN A 159 9.31 22.31 -17.47
C ASN A 159 7.96 22.71 -18.08
N SER A 160 7.45 23.88 -17.68
CA SER A 160 6.20 24.50 -18.18
C SER A 160 4.91 23.71 -17.93
N CYS A 161 5.01 22.46 -17.50
CA CYS A 161 3.94 21.59 -17.05
C CYS A 161 3.93 21.48 -15.52
N GLY A 162 2.79 21.11 -14.94
CA GLY A 162 2.69 20.90 -13.50
C GLY A 162 3.57 19.76 -13.01
N ASP A 163 4.17 19.91 -11.82
CA ASP A 163 5.10 18.92 -11.26
C ASP A 163 4.44 17.57 -10.96
N PHE A 164 3.10 17.55 -10.88
CA PHE A 164 2.31 16.34 -10.73
C PHE A 164 2.31 15.40 -11.94
N VAL A 165 2.75 15.86 -13.12
CA VAL A 165 2.67 15.07 -14.36
C VAL A 165 3.51 13.80 -14.27
N THR A 166 4.66 13.81 -13.59
CA THR A 166 5.41 12.56 -13.37
C THR A 166 4.59 11.54 -12.58
N ALA A 167 3.89 11.97 -11.52
CA ALA A 167 2.98 11.09 -10.79
C ALA A 167 1.83 10.59 -11.68
N HIS A 168 1.29 11.43 -12.56
CA HIS A 168 0.25 11.04 -13.53
C HIS A 168 0.72 9.93 -14.46
N GLU A 169 1.86 10.13 -15.12
CA GLU A 169 2.37 9.18 -16.10
C GLU A 169 2.86 7.88 -15.45
N LEU A 170 3.48 7.95 -14.26
CA LEU A 170 3.80 6.75 -13.49
C LEU A 170 2.54 6.03 -12.98
N GLY A 171 1.47 6.78 -12.71
CA GLY A 171 0.15 6.24 -12.42
C GLY A 171 -0.39 5.39 -13.58
N HIS A 172 -0.24 5.84 -14.83
CA HIS A 172 -0.57 5.03 -16.01
C HIS A 172 0.25 3.74 -16.07
N ASN A 173 1.58 3.82 -15.92
CA ASN A 173 2.43 2.62 -15.84
C ASN A 173 1.95 1.65 -14.76
N MET A 174 1.48 2.16 -13.62
CA MET A 174 0.94 1.37 -12.50
C MET A 174 -0.51 0.88 -12.69
N GLY A 175 -1.11 1.16 -13.84
CA GLY A 175 -2.41 0.65 -14.27
C GLY A 175 -3.60 1.52 -13.93
N LEU A 176 -3.36 2.79 -13.59
CA LEU A 176 -4.41 3.78 -13.49
C LEU A 176 -4.81 4.28 -14.88
N LYS A 177 -6.09 4.60 -15.02
CA LYS A 177 -6.64 5.34 -16.15
C LYS A 177 -7.13 6.71 -15.69
N HIS A 178 -7.64 7.52 -16.62
CA HIS A 178 -8.14 8.85 -16.27
C HIS A 178 -9.40 8.79 -15.40
N SER A 179 -10.17 9.86 -15.26
CA SER A 179 -11.44 9.75 -14.54
C SER A 179 -12.43 8.88 -15.28
N ARG A 180 -13.45 8.40 -14.56
CA ARG A 180 -14.55 7.66 -15.19
C ARG A 180 -15.27 8.45 -16.28
N LYS A 181 -15.37 9.78 -16.10
CA LYS A 181 -15.99 10.67 -17.09
C LYS A 181 -15.23 10.68 -18.42
N GLN A 182 -13.92 10.46 -18.37
CA GLN A 182 -13.03 10.45 -19.53
C GLN A 182 -12.96 9.08 -20.20
N ASP A 183 -12.70 8.04 -19.40
CA ASP A 183 -12.29 6.73 -19.92
C ASP A 183 -13.33 5.62 -19.74
N GLY A 184 -14.41 5.89 -19.01
CA GLY A 184 -15.49 4.96 -18.70
C GLY A 184 -15.15 3.86 -17.68
N VAL A 185 -13.99 3.22 -17.80
CA VAL A 185 -13.53 2.13 -16.91
C VAL A 185 -12.04 2.20 -16.63
N GLY A 186 -11.64 1.79 -15.42
CA GLY A 186 -10.25 1.75 -14.95
C GLY A 186 -9.39 0.72 -15.69
N GLY A 187 -8.08 0.82 -15.47
CA GLY A 187 -7.07 -0.07 -16.08
C GLY A 187 -6.99 -1.42 -15.38
N VAL A 188 -6.03 -1.56 -14.45
CA VAL A 188 -5.79 -2.84 -13.76
C VAL A 188 -7.00 -3.35 -12.95
N PHE A 189 -7.80 -2.42 -12.43
CA PHE A 189 -9.07 -2.68 -11.76
C PHE A 189 -10.13 -1.71 -12.28
N HIS A 190 -11.41 -2.08 -12.19
CA HIS A 190 -12.49 -1.21 -12.65
C HIS A 190 -12.47 0.17 -11.97
N TYR A 191 -12.03 0.27 -10.71
CA TYR A 191 -11.91 1.50 -9.92
C TYR A 191 -10.54 2.21 -10.01
N ALA A 192 -9.58 1.69 -10.80
CA ALA A 192 -8.25 2.26 -10.96
C ALA A 192 -8.28 3.52 -11.85
N LEU A 193 -8.86 4.60 -11.32
CA LEU A 193 -9.24 5.80 -12.06
C LEU A 193 -8.96 7.07 -11.27
N GLY A 194 -8.84 8.19 -11.98
CA GLY A 194 -8.98 9.52 -11.42
C GLY A 194 -10.38 9.82 -10.90
N HIS A 195 -10.49 10.90 -10.12
CA HIS A 195 -11.74 11.41 -9.60
C HIS A 195 -11.76 12.93 -9.71
N GLY A 196 -12.95 13.50 -9.81
CA GLY A 196 -13.15 14.94 -9.77
C GLY A 196 -14.58 15.26 -9.43
N VAL A 197 -14.77 16.46 -8.91
CA VAL A 197 -16.09 17.05 -8.67
C VAL A 197 -16.19 18.31 -9.52
N VAL A 198 -17.23 18.37 -10.35
CA VAL A 198 -17.43 19.45 -11.32
C VAL A 198 -17.45 20.79 -10.61
N GLY A 199 -16.65 21.75 -11.10
CA GLY A 199 -16.52 23.10 -10.53
C GLY A 199 -15.77 23.16 -9.19
N SER A 200 -15.21 22.06 -8.69
CA SER A 200 -14.55 22.00 -7.38
C SER A 200 -13.08 21.56 -7.48
N PHE A 201 -12.81 20.29 -7.82
CA PHE A 201 -11.46 19.76 -7.93
C PHE A 201 -11.34 18.56 -8.86
N THR A 202 -10.10 18.22 -9.21
CA THR A 202 -9.69 16.95 -9.82
C THR A 202 -8.48 16.37 -9.11
N THR A 203 -8.44 15.04 -9.03
CA THR A 203 -7.25 14.29 -8.58
C THR A 203 -6.24 14.15 -9.72
N ILE A 204 -5.07 13.57 -9.41
CA ILE A 204 -3.93 13.48 -10.35
C ILE A 204 -4.34 12.92 -11.71
N MET A 205 -5.10 11.83 -11.75
CA MET A 205 -5.44 11.15 -13.01
C MET A 205 -6.60 11.80 -13.78
N ALA A 206 -7.31 12.80 -13.23
CA ALA A 206 -8.46 13.42 -13.90
C ALA A 206 -8.07 14.70 -14.64
N TYR A 207 -8.69 15.00 -15.78
CA TYR A 207 -8.42 16.26 -16.48
C TYR A 207 -9.28 17.40 -15.96
N GLN A 208 -8.70 18.59 -15.83
CA GLN A 208 -9.36 19.74 -15.22
C GLN A 208 -10.50 20.28 -16.09
N ASN A 209 -10.29 20.34 -17.41
CA ASN A 209 -11.30 20.77 -18.38
C ASN A 209 -12.58 19.92 -18.32
N GLU A 210 -12.45 18.61 -18.13
CA GLU A 210 -13.59 17.67 -18.06
C GLU A 210 -14.51 17.92 -16.86
N PHE A 211 -13.96 18.52 -15.80
CA PHE A 211 -14.70 18.87 -14.59
C PHE A 211 -14.96 20.37 -14.48
N ASN A 212 -14.69 21.16 -15.52
CA ASN A 212 -14.86 22.63 -15.47
C ASN A 212 -14.17 23.23 -14.23
N VAL A 213 -12.95 22.78 -13.94
CA VAL A 213 -12.14 23.32 -12.84
C VAL A 213 -10.95 24.09 -13.39
N ASP A 214 -10.58 25.15 -12.68
CA ASP A 214 -9.47 26.02 -13.07
C ASP A 214 -8.12 25.28 -13.06
N TYR A 215 -7.19 25.75 -13.89
CA TYR A 215 -5.85 25.15 -14.00
C TYR A 215 -5.04 25.27 -12.70
N TRP A 216 -5.15 26.41 -12.01
CA TRP A 216 -4.31 26.77 -10.87
C TRP A 216 -4.88 26.31 -9.54
N ASP A 217 -6.20 26.38 -9.36
CA ASP A 217 -6.86 26.00 -8.10
C ASP A 217 -7.56 24.63 -8.16
N GLY A 218 -7.80 24.09 -9.37
CA GLY A 218 -8.62 22.88 -9.55
C GLY A 218 -7.88 21.56 -9.37
N LYS A 219 -6.54 21.55 -9.43
CA LYS A 219 -5.75 20.31 -9.34
C LYS A 219 -5.33 20.04 -7.90
N VAL A 220 -5.85 18.96 -7.32
CA VAL A 220 -5.37 18.47 -6.02
C VAL A 220 -4.27 17.45 -6.24
N TYR A 221 -3.15 17.63 -5.56
CA TYR A 221 -1.95 16.80 -5.64
C TYR A 221 -2.14 15.49 -4.84
N LYS A 222 -3.22 14.76 -5.16
CA LYS A 222 -3.58 13.47 -4.58
C LYS A 222 -4.15 12.56 -5.65
N PHE A 223 -3.81 11.28 -5.62
CA PHE A 223 -4.55 10.22 -6.28
C PHE A 223 -5.93 10.04 -5.63
N SER A 224 -6.87 9.44 -6.36
CA SER A 224 -8.20 9.22 -5.80
C SER A 224 -8.17 8.23 -4.63
N ASN A 225 -8.82 8.62 -3.54
CA ASN A 225 -8.95 7.81 -2.33
C ASN A 225 -10.22 8.26 -1.58
N PRO A 226 -11.25 7.40 -1.44
CA PRO A 226 -12.50 7.77 -0.77
C PRO A 226 -12.34 8.01 0.75
N ASP A 227 -11.25 7.54 1.36
CA ASP A 227 -11.01 7.64 2.81
C ASP A 227 -10.36 8.97 3.23
N VAL A 228 -10.02 9.84 2.28
CA VAL A 228 -9.43 11.17 2.55
C VAL A 228 -10.22 12.27 1.87
N LEU A 229 -10.02 13.51 2.32
CA LEU A 229 -10.73 14.68 1.78
C LEU A 229 -9.90 15.47 0.77
N CYS A 230 -10.60 15.99 -0.23
CA CYS A 230 -10.18 16.96 -1.24
C CYS A 230 -11.21 18.09 -1.28
N LYS A 231 -10.80 19.32 -0.93
CA LYS A 231 -11.70 20.49 -0.77
C LYS A 231 -12.98 20.16 0.04
N ASN A 232 -12.81 19.53 1.21
CA ASN A 232 -13.89 19.11 2.12
C ASN A 232 -14.90 18.09 1.54
N GLN A 233 -14.55 17.42 0.45
CA GLN A 233 -15.34 16.35 -0.16
C GLN A 233 -14.49 15.07 -0.25
N PRO A 234 -15.09 13.87 -0.30
CA PRO A 234 -14.34 12.64 -0.49
C PRO A 234 -13.45 12.74 -1.74
N CYS A 235 -12.18 12.36 -1.62
CA CYS A 235 -11.23 12.45 -2.72
C CYS A 235 -11.32 11.27 -3.70
N GLY A 236 -12.43 10.56 -3.73
CA GLY A 236 -12.63 9.35 -4.51
C GLY A 236 -14.03 8.79 -4.28
N VAL A 237 -14.29 7.64 -4.88
CA VAL A 237 -15.55 6.91 -4.73
C VAL A 237 -15.22 5.47 -4.32
N ASP A 238 -16.00 4.93 -3.40
CA ASP A 238 -15.83 3.56 -2.89
C ASP A 238 -15.61 2.56 -4.03
N ARG A 239 -14.50 1.82 -3.95
CA ARG A 239 -14.06 0.81 -4.92
C ARG A 239 -15.04 -0.35 -5.12
N ASN A 240 -15.94 -0.60 -4.16
CA ASN A 240 -16.98 -1.63 -4.29
C ASN A 240 -18.15 -1.16 -5.15
N ASN A 241 -18.24 0.14 -5.47
CA ASN A 241 -19.21 0.63 -6.43
C ASN A 241 -18.71 0.34 -7.86
N THR A 242 -19.25 -0.71 -8.46
CA THR A 242 -18.84 -1.15 -9.80
C THR A 242 -19.13 -0.15 -10.92
N SER A 243 -20.09 0.74 -10.71
CA SER A 243 -20.51 1.74 -11.70
C SER A 243 -19.74 3.07 -11.57
N THR A 244 -19.39 3.49 -10.36
CA THR A 244 -18.81 4.82 -10.11
C THR A 244 -17.49 4.83 -9.33
N GLY A 245 -17.00 3.67 -8.90
CA GLY A 245 -15.80 3.54 -8.05
C GLY A 245 -14.56 4.22 -8.65
N ALA A 246 -13.79 4.88 -7.79
CA ALA A 246 -12.56 5.61 -8.12
C ALA A 246 -11.65 5.65 -6.89
N ASP A 247 -10.74 4.67 -6.80
CA ASP A 247 -9.82 4.48 -5.67
C ASP A 247 -8.46 4.04 -6.22
N ALA A 248 -7.77 5.01 -6.83
CA ALA A 248 -6.43 4.84 -7.34
C ALA A 248 -5.46 4.41 -6.23
N ARG A 249 -5.62 4.93 -5.00
CA ARG A 249 -4.76 4.53 -3.87
C ARG A 249 -4.77 3.03 -3.66
N TYR A 250 -5.94 2.41 -3.65
CA TYR A 250 -6.03 0.97 -3.43
C TYR A 250 -5.41 0.17 -4.58
N ALA A 251 -5.62 0.60 -5.83
CA ALA A 251 -4.99 -0.01 -7.00
C ALA A 251 -3.45 0.08 -6.92
N LEU A 252 -2.91 1.25 -6.59
CA LEU A 252 -1.47 1.49 -6.47
C LEU A 252 -0.83 0.66 -5.35
N ASN A 253 -1.50 0.50 -4.21
CA ASN A 253 -1.01 -0.36 -3.12
C ASN A 253 -0.98 -1.86 -3.48
N ILE A 254 -1.70 -2.27 -4.53
CA ILE A 254 -1.64 -3.64 -5.05
C ILE A 254 -0.59 -3.79 -6.14
N THR A 255 -0.52 -2.84 -7.09
CA THR A 255 0.38 -2.95 -8.24
C THR A 255 1.81 -2.52 -7.92
N GLY A 256 2.01 -1.58 -7.00
CA GLY A 256 3.31 -1.10 -6.55
C GLY A 256 4.27 -2.21 -6.16
N PRO A 257 3.92 -3.07 -5.19
CA PRO A 257 4.79 -4.20 -4.79
C PRO A 257 5.09 -5.17 -5.93
N GLN A 258 4.17 -5.35 -6.88
CA GLN A 258 4.37 -6.23 -8.04
C GLN A 258 5.38 -5.62 -9.02
N ILE A 259 5.34 -4.30 -9.21
CA ILE A 259 6.27 -3.56 -10.06
C ILE A 259 7.66 -3.52 -9.42
N ALA A 260 7.76 -3.24 -8.11
CA ALA A 260 9.01 -3.26 -7.36
C ALA A 260 9.73 -4.63 -7.43
N ASN A 261 8.99 -5.69 -7.78
CA ASN A 261 9.52 -7.04 -7.95
C ASN A 261 9.89 -7.38 -9.40
N PHE A 262 9.85 -6.44 -10.36
CA PHE A 262 10.24 -6.72 -11.74
C PHE A 262 11.73 -7.03 -11.90
N TYR A 263 12.57 -6.44 -11.06
CA TYR A 263 14.02 -6.69 -11.04
C TYR A 263 14.55 -7.25 -9.72
N ALA A 264 13.71 -7.38 -8.69
CA ALA A 264 14.01 -8.24 -7.55
C ALA A 264 14.00 -9.70 -8.06
N GLY A 265 15.16 -10.35 -8.05
CA GLY A 265 15.27 -11.77 -8.43
C GLY A 265 14.21 -12.59 -7.68
N ALA A 266 13.56 -13.52 -8.38
CA ALA A 266 12.50 -14.33 -7.80
C ALA A 266 12.94 -14.89 -6.44
N PRO A 267 12.12 -14.80 -5.37
CA PRO A 267 12.37 -15.61 -4.19
C PRO A 267 12.36 -17.06 -4.66
N ALA A 268 13.44 -17.79 -4.36
CA ALA A 268 13.56 -19.20 -4.66
C ALA A 268 12.27 -19.89 -4.19
N SER A 269 11.52 -20.48 -5.13
CA SER A 269 10.36 -21.29 -4.80
C SER A 269 10.82 -22.36 -3.80
N SER A 270 10.32 -22.27 -2.57
CA SER A 270 10.33 -23.38 -1.64
C SER A 270 9.41 -24.46 -2.21
N SER A 271 9.96 -25.29 -3.07
CA SER A 271 9.41 -26.59 -3.41
C SER A 271 9.38 -27.44 -2.14
N VAL A 272 8.30 -27.34 -1.37
CA VAL A 272 8.01 -28.33 -0.33
C VAL A 272 7.23 -29.45 -1.02
N ALA A 273 7.97 -30.52 -1.27
CA ALA A 273 7.49 -31.75 -1.85
C ALA A 273 6.26 -32.28 -1.09
N SER A 274 5.21 -32.59 -1.85
CA SER A 274 4.14 -33.48 -1.42
C SER A 274 4.72 -34.88 -1.20
N SER A 275 4.76 -35.35 0.05
CA SER A 275 5.00 -36.76 0.36
C SER A 275 3.67 -37.50 0.42
N SER A 276 3.27 -38.03 -0.73
CA SER A 276 2.27 -39.09 -0.86
C SER A 276 2.81 -40.38 -0.24
N SER A 277 2.09 -40.93 0.73
CA SER A 277 2.22 -42.35 1.12
C SER A 277 0.90 -43.07 0.87
N SER A 278 0.80 -43.68 -0.30
CA SER A 278 -0.21 -44.67 -0.67
C SER A 278 0.39 -46.09 -0.59
N LYS A 279 -0.36 -47.00 0.04
CA LYS A 279 -0.35 -48.46 -0.18
C LYS A 279 -1.80 -48.91 0.00
N SER A 280 -2.56 -49.12 -1.10
CA SER A 280 -2.78 -50.40 -1.80
C SER A 280 -3.39 -51.47 -0.90
N SER A 281 -4.66 -51.84 -1.05
CA SER A 281 -5.20 -52.94 -1.88
C SER A 281 -6.66 -53.17 -1.42
N SER A 282 -7.67 -53.65 -2.14
CA SER A 282 -7.79 -54.42 -3.38
C SER A 282 -9.29 -54.56 -3.75
N SER A 283 -9.60 -54.41 -5.04
CA SER A 283 -10.61 -55.11 -5.86
C SER A 283 -11.97 -55.59 -5.30
N ALA A 284 -13.04 -55.16 -5.98
CA ALA A 284 -14.38 -55.77 -6.02
C ALA A 284 -14.38 -57.14 -6.76
N PRO A 285 -15.46 -57.96 -6.71
CA PRO A 285 -16.63 -57.70 -7.54
C PRO A 285 -18.00 -58.07 -6.92
N ALA A 286 -19.05 -57.62 -7.60
CA ALA A 286 -20.45 -57.94 -7.36
C ALA A 286 -20.76 -59.43 -7.63
N VAL A 287 -21.67 -60.01 -6.82
CA VAL A 287 -22.47 -61.18 -7.20
C VAL A 287 -23.90 -60.98 -6.72
N SER A 288 -24.81 -61.04 -7.69
CA SER A 288 -26.25 -61.18 -7.53
C SER A 288 -26.62 -62.59 -7.05
N SER A 289 -27.55 -62.71 -6.11
CA SER A 289 -28.44 -63.88 -6.06
C SER A 289 -29.75 -63.55 -5.37
N LYS A 290 -30.84 -63.72 -6.13
CA LYS A 290 -32.22 -63.74 -5.65
C LYS A 290 -32.48 -64.96 -4.76
N SER A 291 -33.44 -64.75 -3.87
CA SER A 291 -34.53 -65.65 -3.49
C SER A 291 -34.40 -66.57 -2.27
N SER A 292 -35.57 -66.63 -1.62
CA SER A 292 -36.19 -67.73 -0.88
C SER A 292 -35.87 -67.93 0.60
N SER A 293 -36.85 -67.49 1.40
CA SER A 293 -37.38 -68.12 2.61
C SER A 293 -36.90 -69.56 2.88
N SER A 294 -36.17 -69.73 3.99
CA SER A 294 -36.18 -70.98 4.76
C SER A 294 -35.74 -70.70 6.19
N VAL A 295 -36.63 -71.04 7.12
CA VAL A 295 -36.45 -70.95 8.56
C VAL A 295 -35.28 -71.88 8.93
N SER A 296 -34.09 -71.30 9.14
CA SER A 296 -32.89 -72.04 9.52
C SER A 296 -32.66 -71.83 11.02
N ASN A 297 -32.48 -72.92 11.76
CA ASN A 297 -32.10 -72.88 13.17
C ASN A 297 -30.86 -71.99 13.35
N VAL A 298 -31.04 -70.84 13.98
CA VAL A 298 -29.94 -69.92 14.33
C VAL A 298 -29.07 -70.65 15.36
N SER A 299 -27.78 -70.86 15.04
CA SER A 299 -26.85 -71.49 15.97
C SER A 299 -26.42 -70.49 17.06
N SER A 300 -25.99 -71.00 18.21
CA SER A 300 -25.38 -70.17 19.27
C SER A 300 -24.16 -69.36 18.79
N GLY A 301 -23.45 -69.86 17.75
CA GLY A 301 -22.33 -69.16 17.11
C GLY A 301 -22.74 -67.92 16.31
N ASP A 302 -23.95 -67.88 15.76
CA ASP A 302 -24.47 -66.74 14.99
C ASP A 302 -24.94 -65.61 15.91
N ALA A 303 -25.53 -65.96 17.06
CA ALA A 303 -25.86 -65.00 18.11
C ALA A 303 -24.60 -64.32 18.69
N ALA A 304 -23.50 -65.06 18.87
CA ALA A 304 -22.24 -64.50 19.35
C ALA A 304 -21.61 -63.49 18.37
N LYS A 305 -21.67 -63.75 17.07
CA LYS A 305 -21.21 -62.81 16.03
C LYS A 305 -22.06 -61.53 16.00
N LEU A 306 -23.38 -61.64 16.14
CA LEU A 306 -24.28 -60.49 16.20
C LEU A 306 -24.09 -59.67 17.49
N LYS A 307 -23.79 -60.33 18.63
CA LYS A 307 -23.39 -59.64 19.86
C LYS A 307 -22.12 -58.81 19.67
N ALA A 308 -21.10 -59.37 19.03
CA ALA A 308 -19.86 -58.64 18.72
C ALA A 308 -20.11 -57.46 17.76
N LYS A 309 -21.00 -57.62 16.76
CA LYS A 309 -21.44 -56.54 15.86
C LYS A 309 -22.15 -55.41 16.61
N LEU A 310 -23.03 -55.73 17.57
CA LEU A 310 -23.72 -54.75 18.42
C LEU A 310 -22.74 -53.98 19.31
N GLU A 311 -21.79 -54.67 19.95
CA GLU A 311 -20.77 -54.02 20.79
C GLU A 311 -19.84 -53.12 19.95
N SER A 312 -19.47 -53.56 18.74
CA SER A 312 -18.73 -52.72 17.80
C SER A 312 -19.52 -51.47 17.39
N ALA A 313 -20.82 -51.59 17.08
CA ALA A 313 -21.68 -50.46 16.75
C ALA A 313 -21.82 -49.48 17.93
N ARG A 314 -21.96 -49.99 19.16
CA ARG A 314 -22.00 -49.18 20.40
C ARG A 314 -20.69 -48.42 20.62
N ALA A 315 -19.55 -49.07 20.38
CA ALA A 315 -18.24 -48.43 20.44
C ALA A 315 -18.11 -47.29 19.42
N THR A 316 -18.56 -47.49 18.18
CA THR A 316 -18.58 -46.44 17.14
C THR A 316 -19.48 -45.27 17.53
N HIS A 317 -20.68 -45.53 18.05
CA HIS A 317 -21.58 -44.48 18.54
C HIS A 317 -20.96 -43.69 19.71
N SER A 318 -20.36 -44.38 20.69
CA SER A 318 -19.64 -43.76 21.80
C SER A 318 -18.51 -42.85 21.32
N ALA A 319 -17.71 -43.32 20.34
CA ALA A 319 -16.65 -42.54 19.73
C ALA A 319 -17.18 -41.30 18.98
N ALA A 320 -18.29 -41.42 18.25
CA ALA A 320 -18.93 -40.28 17.56
C ALA A 320 -19.44 -39.23 18.56
N VAL A 321 -20.05 -39.65 19.67
CA VAL A 321 -20.49 -38.75 20.75
C VAL A 321 -19.29 -38.05 21.40
N ALA A 322 -18.20 -38.77 21.65
CA ALA A 322 -16.97 -38.20 22.18
C ALA A 322 -16.37 -37.15 21.22
N ALA A 323 -16.41 -37.38 19.91
CA ALA A 323 -15.94 -36.43 18.90
C ALA A 323 -16.76 -35.13 18.87
N VAL A 324 -18.10 -35.20 19.02
CA VAL A 324 -18.96 -34.01 19.15
C VAL A 324 -18.60 -33.21 20.41
N ASN A 325 -18.41 -33.89 21.55
CA ASN A 325 -18.03 -33.24 22.80
C ASN A 325 -16.66 -32.55 22.68
N ALA A 326 -15.68 -33.22 22.06
CA ALA A 326 -14.36 -32.65 21.80
C ALA A 326 -14.43 -31.41 20.89
N ASN A 327 -15.23 -31.46 19.81
CA ASN A 327 -15.43 -30.30 18.93
C ASN A 327 -16.11 -29.14 19.65
N LYS A 328 -17.06 -29.39 20.57
CA LYS A 328 -17.68 -28.34 21.40
C LYS A 328 -16.66 -27.64 22.30
N ILE A 329 -15.73 -28.39 22.90
CA ILE A 329 -14.62 -27.84 23.69
C ILE A 329 -13.70 -27.01 22.78
N ALA A 330 -13.30 -27.56 21.63
CA ALA A 330 -12.45 -26.86 20.67
C ALA A 330 -13.07 -25.54 20.18
N ILE A 331 -14.37 -25.50 19.87
CA ILE A 331 -15.08 -24.26 19.52
C ILE A 331 -14.98 -23.24 20.65
N THR A 332 -15.15 -23.67 21.90
CA THR A 332 -15.08 -22.79 23.07
C THR A 332 -13.69 -22.18 23.22
N GLU A 333 -12.64 -23.00 23.10
CA GLU A 333 -11.25 -22.57 23.15
C GLU A 333 -10.89 -21.62 22.00
N LYS A 334 -11.24 -21.97 20.75
CA LYS A 334 -10.97 -21.12 19.59
C LYS A 334 -11.73 -19.79 19.66
N THR A 335 -12.96 -19.79 20.17
CA THR A 335 -13.74 -18.56 20.40
C THR A 335 -13.13 -17.69 21.52
N ALA A 336 -12.46 -18.29 22.50
CA ALA A 336 -11.71 -17.53 23.52
C ALA A 336 -10.46 -16.87 22.91
N LEU A 337 -9.70 -17.61 22.08
CA LEU A 337 -8.55 -17.09 21.35
C LEU A 337 -8.93 -15.97 20.37
N GLU A 338 -10.04 -16.11 19.65
CA GLU A 338 -10.60 -15.07 18.78
C GLU A 338 -10.89 -13.77 19.55
N ARG A 339 -11.53 -13.88 20.73
CA ARG A 339 -11.80 -12.73 21.60
C ARG A 339 -10.52 -12.08 22.12
N ALA A 340 -9.51 -12.87 22.52
CA ALA A 340 -8.22 -12.35 22.94
C ALA A 340 -7.52 -11.59 21.80
N ALA A 341 -7.46 -12.18 20.60
CA ALA A 341 -6.87 -11.55 19.43
C ALA A 341 -7.61 -10.25 19.02
N LYS A 342 -8.93 -10.20 19.18
CA LYS A 342 -9.72 -8.98 18.96
C LYS A 342 -9.37 -7.86 19.95
N THR A 343 -9.11 -8.20 21.20
CA THR A 343 -8.65 -7.24 22.22
C THR A 343 -7.29 -6.67 21.84
N GLU A 344 -6.34 -7.51 21.43
CA GLU A 344 -5.03 -7.07 20.96
C GLU A 344 -5.12 -6.18 19.72
N LEU A 345 -5.96 -6.54 18.75
CA LEU A 345 -6.24 -5.70 17.58
C LEU A 345 -6.78 -4.32 17.97
N THR A 346 -7.69 -4.28 18.93
CA THR A 346 -8.25 -3.03 19.46
C THR A 346 -7.17 -2.17 20.12
N ASN A 347 -6.29 -2.79 20.91
CA ASN A 347 -5.19 -2.10 21.58
C ASN A 347 -4.19 -1.55 20.55
N ALA A 348 -3.78 -2.35 19.57
CA ALA A 348 -2.87 -1.92 18.51
C ALA A 348 -3.45 -0.77 17.68
N THR A 349 -4.76 -0.81 17.38
CA THR A 349 -5.47 0.28 16.69
C THR A 349 -5.44 1.59 17.49
N LYS A 350 -5.66 1.51 18.82
CA LYS A 350 -5.58 2.69 19.71
C LYS A 350 -4.15 3.24 19.78
N SER A 351 -3.15 2.37 19.82
CA SER A 351 -1.74 2.77 19.83
C SER A 351 -1.37 3.51 18.55
N LEU A 352 -1.73 2.98 17.38
CA LEU A 352 -1.50 3.67 16.10
C LEU A 352 -2.23 5.01 16.04
N THR A 353 -3.51 5.05 16.45
CA THR A 353 -4.28 6.29 16.50
C THR A 353 -3.61 7.36 17.37
N THR A 354 -3.07 6.95 18.52
CA THR A 354 -2.36 7.85 19.44
C THR A 354 -1.05 8.35 18.83
N ALA A 355 -0.26 7.44 18.23
CA ALA A 355 0.99 7.78 17.57
C ALA A 355 0.79 8.79 16.43
N THR A 356 -0.21 8.54 15.56
CA THR A 356 -0.55 9.45 14.44
C THR A 356 -1.00 10.82 14.95
N LYS A 357 -1.90 10.88 15.95
CA LYS A 357 -2.34 12.16 16.53
C LYS A 357 -1.19 12.96 17.15
N ASN A 358 -0.26 12.29 17.81
CA ASN A 358 0.92 12.94 18.37
C ASN A 358 1.82 13.52 17.27
N TYR A 359 2.02 12.77 16.18
CA TYR A 359 2.76 13.25 15.02
C TYR A 359 2.07 14.46 14.37
N GLU A 360 0.77 14.38 14.07
CA GLU A 360 -0.02 15.48 13.49
C GLU A 360 0.07 16.75 14.35
N LYS A 361 -0.05 16.60 15.67
CA LYS A 361 0.07 17.72 16.61
C LYS A 361 1.47 18.36 16.59
N ALA A 362 2.51 17.53 16.54
CA ALA A 362 3.89 18.02 16.47
C ALA A 362 4.19 18.74 15.15
N VAL A 363 3.68 18.21 14.02
CA VAL A 363 3.78 18.86 12.70
C VAL A 363 3.03 20.17 12.67
N ALA A 364 1.81 20.23 13.22
CA ALA A 364 1.05 21.48 13.30
C ALA A 364 1.79 22.55 14.11
N LYS A 365 2.45 22.17 15.21
CA LYS A 365 3.30 23.06 16.02
C LYS A 365 4.50 23.56 15.20
N TYR A 366 5.19 22.69 14.48
CA TYR A 366 6.33 23.04 13.62
C TYR A 366 5.89 24.03 12.52
N ASN A 367 4.82 23.73 11.79
CA ASN A 367 4.28 24.58 10.72
C ASN A 367 3.84 25.96 11.23
N ALA A 368 3.22 26.01 12.41
CA ALA A 368 2.83 27.27 13.05
C ALA A 368 4.02 28.16 13.43
N LEU A 369 5.19 27.58 13.69
CA LEU A 369 6.42 28.32 13.94
C LEU A 369 7.08 28.77 12.63
N LEU A 370 7.12 27.90 11.61
CA LEU A 370 7.60 28.27 10.27
C LEU A 370 6.84 29.46 9.69
N ALA A 371 5.52 29.50 9.85
CA ALA A 371 4.69 30.61 9.37
C ALA A 371 5.07 31.99 9.96
N LYS A 372 5.83 32.02 11.06
CA LYS A 372 6.32 33.26 11.69
C LYS A 372 7.65 33.75 11.12
N VAL A 373 8.34 32.93 10.30
CA VAL A 373 9.65 33.26 9.74
C VAL A 373 9.55 34.43 8.76
N ASP A 374 8.71 34.33 7.74
CA ASP A 374 8.63 35.36 6.68
C ASP A 374 8.23 36.76 7.21
N PRO A 375 7.24 36.90 8.11
CA PRO A 375 6.93 38.19 8.72
C PRO A 375 8.10 38.78 9.52
N LEU A 376 8.90 37.94 10.16
CA LEU A 376 10.03 38.37 10.98
C LEU A 376 11.24 38.73 10.11
N VAL A 377 11.49 38.00 9.03
CA VAL A 377 12.49 38.35 8.00
C VAL A 377 12.13 39.69 7.35
N THR A 378 10.84 39.91 7.05
CA THR A 378 10.36 41.20 6.51
C THR A 378 10.63 42.36 7.47
N GLN A 379 10.39 42.15 8.77
CA GLN A 379 10.71 43.15 9.80
C GLN A 379 12.22 43.40 9.92
N LEU A 380 13.04 42.34 9.85
CA LEU A 380 14.51 42.46 9.87
C LEU A 380 15.03 43.29 8.69
N ASN A 381 14.57 42.99 7.48
CA ASN A 381 14.92 43.74 6.27
C ASN A 381 14.51 45.22 6.39
N SER A 382 13.32 45.49 6.91
CA SER A 382 12.81 46.85 7.12
C SER A 382 13.63 47.61 8.17
N ALA A 383 13.98 46.96 9.28
CA ALA A 383 14.81 47.55 10.33
C ALA A 383 16.24 47.84 9.85
N MET A 384 16.81 46.94 9.04
CA MET A 384 18.13 47.13 8.43
C MET A 384 18.12 48.29 7.42
N ALA A 385 17.10 48.41 6.58
CA ALA A 385 16.93 49.56 5.70
C ALA A 385 16.82 50.87 6.49
N ALA A 386 16.03 50.88 7.58
CA ALA A 386 15.90 52.05 8.45
C ALA A 386 17.21 52.43 9.17
N TYR A 387 18.03 51.46 9.54
CA TYR A 387 19.38 51.69 10.07
C TYR A 387 20.30 52.33 9.02
N ASN A 388 20.30 51.80 7.80
CA ASN A 388 21.13 52.31 6.70
C ASN A 388 20.74 53.73 6.27
N ALA A 389 19.46 54.10 6.38
CA ALA A 389 18.95 55.43 6.07
C ALA A 389 19.22 56.49 7.17
N ALA A 390 19.65 56.08 8.37
CA ALA A 390 19.86 57.01 9.49
C ALA A 390 21.16 57.83 9.31
N THR A 391 21.04 59.17 9.40
CA THR A 391 22.14 60.11 9.12
C THR A 391 22.86 60.62 10.37
N THR A 392 22.27 60.50 11.57
CA THR A 392 22.89 60.93 12.83
C THR A 392 23.33 59.75 13.68
N SER A 393 24.38 59.94 14.49
CA SER A 393 24.90 58.91 15.40
C SER A 393 23.84 58.42 16.41
N THR A 394 23.06 59.35 16.97
CA THR A 394 21.98 59.04 17.93
C THR A 394 20.87 58.21 17.29
N THR A 395 20.40 58.60 16.10
CA THR A 395 19.35 57.85 15.38
C THR A 395 19.86 56.49 14.94
N LYS A 396 21.11 56.40 14.46
CA LYS A 396 21.73 55.15 14.02
C LYS A 396 21.87 54.15 15.17
N THR A 397 22.25 54.62 16.36
CA THR A 397 22.28 53.80 17.58
C THR A 397 20.90 53.26 17.94
N ALA A 398 19.85 54.10 17.92
CA ALA A 398 18.48 53.66 18.21
C ALA A 398 17.96 52.63 17.20
N LYS A 399 18.23 52.80 15.89
CA LYS A 399 17.83 51.83 14.85
C LYS A 399 18.60 50.51 14.96
N MET A 400 19.89 50.55 15.32
CA MET A 400 20.67 49.35 15.57
C MET A 400 20.12 48.54 16.76
N THR A 401 19.73 49.21 17.86
CA THR A 401 19.09 48.53 18.99
C THR A 401 17.78 47.83 18.58
N ALA A 402 16.96 48.47 17.75
CA ALA A 402 15.73 47.87 17.23
C ALA A 402 16.00 46.66 16.31
N TYR A 403 17.00 46.76 15.42
CA TYR A 403 17.44 45.65 14.57
C TYR A 403 17.95 44.47 15.42
N ASN A 404 18.83 44.72 16.39
CA ASN A 404 19.38 43.68 17.26
C ASN A 404 18.29 42.97 18.08
N ALA A 405 17.26 43.70 18.53
CA ALA A 405 16.11 43.10 19.21
C ALA A 405 15.32 42.14 18.29
N LEU A 406 15.21 42.45 16.99
CA LEU A 406 14.59 41.55 16.00
C LEU A 406 15.47 40.33 15.70
N VAL A 407 16.80 40.50 15.65
CA VAL A 407 17.75 39.38 15.50
C VAL A 407 17.62 38.40 16.66
N THR A 408 17.52 38.89 17.90
CA THR A 408 17.28 38.02 19.07
C THR A 408 15.98 37.24 18.93
N LYS A 409 14.88 37.91 18.53
CA LYS A 409 13.59 37.23 18.28
C LYS A 409 13.70 36.16 17.19
N TYR A 410 14.43 36.45 16.12
CA TYR A 410 14.64 35.51 15.02
C TYR A 410 15.43 34.28 15.48
N ASN A 411 16.53 34.47 16.21
CA ASN A 411 17.32 33.36 16.74
C ASN A 411 16.49 32.49 17.69
N THR A 412 15.70 33.10 18.59
CA THR A 412 14.78 32.34 19.45
C THR A 412 13.72 31.58 18.64
N LEU A 413 13.20 32.15 17.56
CA LEU A 413 12.25 31.44 16.69
C LEU A 413 12.91 30.22 16.01
N VAL A 414 14.16 30.36 15.54
CA VAL A 414 14.92 29.24 14.95
C VAL A 414 15.15 28.11 15.96
N GLU A 415 15.48 28.44 17.21
CA GLU A 415 15.60 27.44 18.29
C GLU A 415 14.27 26.71 18.54
N GLN A 416 13.16 27.44 18.57
CA GLN A 416 11.82 26.86 18.73
C GLN A 416 11.44 25.95 17.56
N ILE A 417 11.74 26.36 16.32
CA ILE A 417 11.52 25.55 15.12
C ILE A 417 12.33 24.26 15.20
N THR A 418 13.60 24.35 15.58
CA THR A 418 14.49 23.18 15.71
C THR A 418 13.97 22.21 16.77
N ALA A 419 13.52 22.72 17.91
CA ALA A 419 12.91 21.88 18.95
C ALA A 419 11.60 21.21 18.48
N ALA A 420 10.73 21.95 17.78
CA ALA A 420 9.48 21.41 17.23
C ALA A 420 9.72 20.37 16.12
N LEU A 421 10.75 20.56 15.29
CA LEU A 421 11.18 19.57 14.30
C LEU A 421 11.64 18.28 14.96
N ASN A 422 12.45 18.37 16.01
CA ASN A 422 12.89 17.20 16.77
C ASN A 422 11.72 16.47 17.44
N GLU A 423 10.73 17.21 17.97
CA GLU A 423 9.49 16.63 18.51
C GLU A 423 8.69 15.89 17.43
N ALA A 424 8.55 16.48 16.24
CA ALA A 424 7.87 15.86 15.10
C ALA A 424 8.60 14.59 14.62
N ASN A 425 9.92 14.62 14.51
CA ASN A 425 10.74 13.45 14.16
C ASN A 425 10.61 12.33 15.19
N ALA A 426 10.66 12.66 16.48
CA ALA A 426 10.49 11.69 17.56
C ALA A 426 9.09 11.06 17.54
N ALA A 427 8.05 11.86 17.30
CA ALA A 427 6.67 11.38 17.18
C ALA A 427 6.49 10.49 15.94
N GLN A 428 7.11 10.85 14.81
CA GLN A 428 7.07 10.06 13.58
C GLN A 428 7.69 8.67 13.76
N GLN A 429 8.81 8.58 14.48
CA GLN A 429 9.48 7.31 14.77
C GLN A 429 8.58 6.32 15.53
N GLN A 430 7.51 6.79 16.19
CA GLN A 430 6.55 5.94 16.88
C GLN A 430 5.45 5.38 15.96
N VAL A 431 5.26 5.92 14.76
CA VAL A 431 4.18 5.50 13.85
C VAL A 431 4.49 4.14 13.22
N ALA A 432 5.70 3.94 12.69
CA ALA A 432 6.13 2.68 12.08
C ALA A 432 5.97 1.45 13.01
N PRO A 433 6.46 1.44 14.27
CA PRO A 433 6.25 0.30 15.16
C PRO A 433 4.78 0.08 15.51
N ALA A 434 3.98 1.15 15.64
CA ALA A 434 2.55 1.02 15.89
C ALA A 434 1.79 0.42 14.68
N THR A 435 2.18 0.76 13.46
CA THR A 435 1.64 0.16 12.22
C THR A 435 2.02 -1.32 12.10
N ALA A 436 3.25 -1.69 12.43
CA ALA A 436 3.70 -3.08 12.46
C ALA A 436 2.93 -3.91 13.50
N ALA A 437 2.69 -3.34 14.68
CA ALA A 437 1.89 -3.96 15.72
C ALA A 437 0.44 -4.18 15.27
N LEU A 438 -0.18 -3.19 14.60
CA LEU A 438 -1.53 -3.32 14.05
C LEU A 438 -1.61 -4.42 12.98
N THR A 439 -0.62 -4.48 12.09
CA THR A 439 -0.54 -5.51 11.04
C THR A 439 -0.45 -6.91 11.66
N THR A 440 0.42 -7.08 12.65
CA THR A 440 0.59 -8.33 13.39
C THR A 440 -0.69 -8.75 14.10
N ALA A 441 -1.34 -7.82 14.80
CA ALA A 441 -2.58 -8.09 15.52
C ALA A 441 -3.74 -8.41 14.57
N THR A 442 -3.79 -7.78 13.39
CA THR A 442 -4.78 -8.07 12.34
C THR A 442 -4.60 -9.49 11.80
N ALA A 443 -3.36 -9.89 11.50
CA ALA A 443 -3.07 -11.25 11.05
C ALA A 443 -3.45 -12.30 12.10
N ALA A 444 -3.13 -12.05 13.37
CA ALA A 444 -3.50 -12.93 14.47
C ALA A 444 -5.03 -13.05 14.64
N TYR A 445 -5.76 -11.94 14.54
CA TYR A 445 -7.23 -11.95 14.60
C TYR A 445 -7.84 -12.75 13.45
N ASN A 446 -7.38 -12.51 12.22
CA ASN A 446 -7.87 -13.23 11.03
C ASN A 446 -7.61 -14.74 11.14
N ALA A 447 -6.41 -15.14 11.61
CA ALA A 447 -6.09 -16.55 11.84
C ALA A 447 -6.98 -17.18 12.92
N ALA A 448 -7.27 -16.45 14.01
CA ALA A 448 -8.14 -16.94 15.08
C ALA A 448 -9.60 -17.09 14.61
N VAL A 449 -10.12 -16.15 13.82
CA VAL A 449 -11.45 -16.24 13.19
C VAL A 449 -11.51 -17.45 12.25
N ALA A 450 -10.50 -17.65 11.41
CA ALA A 450 -10.44 -18.80 10.50
C ALA A 450 -10.46 -20.13 11.27
N ALA A 451 -9.69 -20.24 12.36
CA ALA A 451 -9.67 -21.43 13.20
C ALA A 451 -11.01 -21.69 13.92
N SER A 452 -11.67 -20.65 14.43
CA SER A 452 -13.00 -20.71 15.05
C SER A 452 -14.05 -21.19 14.04
N ASN A 453 -14.03 -20.65 12.82
CA ASN A 453 -14.95 -21.04 11.75
C ASN A 453 -14.71 -22.48 11.27
N ALA A 454 -13.45 -22.91 11.17
CA ALA A 454 -13.11 -24.28 10.79
C ALA A 454 -13.66 -25.31 11.79
N GLU A 455 -13.62 -25.02 13.09
CA GLU A 455 -14.23 -25.92 14.10
C GLU A 455 -15.75 -25.91 14.03
N ARG A 456 -16.37 -24.74 13.81
CA ARG A 456 -17.84 -24.63 13.67
C ARG A 456 -18.34 -25.41 12.45
N ALA A 457 -17.62 -25.37 11.34
CA ALA A 457 -17.98 -26.08 10.11
C ALA A 457 -18.00 -27.62 10.28
N LYS A 458 -17.26 -28.19 11.23
CA LYS A 458 -17.28 -29.63 11.53
C LYS A 458 -18.55 -30.08 12.27
N THR A 459 -19.27 -29.16 12.90
CA THR A 459 -20.36 -29.47 13.84
C THR A 459 -21.45 -30.33 13.20
N ASP A 460 -21.91 -29.98 12.00
CA ASP A 460 -23.03 -30.66 11.36
C ASP A 460 -22.65 -32.07 10.87
N ALA A 461 -21.45 -32.23 10.32
CA ALA A 461 -20.91 -33.53 9.93
C ALA A 461 -20.74 -34.47 11.14
N LEU A 462 -20.25 -33.95 12.27
CA LEU A 462 -20.11 -34.74 13.50
C LEU A 462 -21.47 -35.12 14.10
N LYS A 463 -22.46 -34.22 14.08
CA LYS A 463 -23.84 -34.54 14.50
C LYS A 463 -24.46 -35.62 13.63
N LEU A 464 -24.28 -35.52 12.30
CA LEU A 464 -24.75 -36.54 11.36
C LEU A 464 -24.11 -37.91 11.65
N ALA A 465 -22.80 -37.94 11.90
CA ALA A 465 -22.10 -39.17 12.28
C ALA A 465 -22.65 -39.82 13.56
N VAL A 466 -23.07 -39.02 14.55
CA VAL A 466 -23.76 -39.53 15.75
C VAL A 466 -25.11 -40.14 15.39
N THR A 467 -25.90 -39.45 14.55
CA THR A 467 -27.20 -39.94 14.08
C THR A 467 -27.08 -41.27 13.33
N ASP A 468 -26.12 -41.38 12.41
CA ASP A 468 -25.87 -42.58 11.62
C ASP A 468 -25.37 -43.73 12.49
N ALA A 469 -24.44 -43.47 13.41
CA ALA A 469 -23.95 -44.48 14.35
C ALA A 469 -25.06 -44.97 15.29
N LEU A 470 -25.97 -44.10 15.73
CA LEU A 470 -27.13 -44.49 16.54
C LEU A 470 -28.11 -45.37 15.74
N ALA A 471 -28.32 -45.06 14.46
CA ALA A 471 -29.14 -45.89 13.58
C ALA A 471 -28.52 -47.29 13.41
N ALA A 472 -27.19 -47.39 13.26
CA ALA A 472 -26.47 -48.66 13.19
C ALA A 472 -26.59 -49.48 14.49
N VAL A 473 -26.52 -48.83 15.66
CA VAL A 473 -26.77 -49.50 16.96
C VAL A 473 -28.17 -50.09 17.01
N LYS A 474 -29.20 -49.31 16.63
CA LYS A 474 -30.60 -49.78 16.63
C LYS A 474 -30.81 -50.97 15.69
N ALA A 475 -30.20 -50.93 14.50
CA ALA A 475 -30.27 -52.02 13.53
C ALA A 475 -29.59 -53.30 14.07
N ALA A 476 -28.37 -53.18 14.60
CA ALA A 476 -27.64 -54.31 15.19
C ALA A 476 -28.36 -54.90 16.41
N GLU A 477 -29.02 -54.07 17.23
CA GLU A 477 -29.81 -54.52 18.38
C GLU A 477 -31.05 -55.31 17.94
N ALA A 478 -31.74 -54.86 16.88
CA ALA A 478 -32.88 -55.57 16.31
C ALA A 478 -32.48 -56.95 15.75
N GLU A 479 -31.38 -57.02 15.00
CA GLU A 479 -30.82 -58.29 14.48
C GLU A 479 -30.46 -59.24 15.63
N TYR A 480 -29.76 -58.74 16.66
CA TYR A 480 -29.36 -59.55 17.81
C TYR A 480 -30.57 -60.08 18.60
N LYS A 481 -31.59 -59.25 18.86
CA LYS A 481 -32.83 -59.67 19.53
C LYS A 481 -33.59 -60.74 18.73
N ALA A 482 -33.68 -60.57 17.40
CA ALA A 482 -34.31 -61.55 16.53
C ALA A 482 -33.58 -62.90 16.56
N ALA A 483 -32.24 -62.90 16.56
CA ALA A 483 -31.44 -64.11 16.67
C ALA A 483 -31.60 -64.83 18.02
N LEU A 484 -31.64 -64.09 19.13
CA LEU A 484 -31.90 -64.66 20.46
C LEU A 484 -33.28 -65.34 20.55
N ALA A 485 -34.31 -64.68 20.00
CA ALA A 485 -35.66 -65.24 19.97
C ALA A 485 -35.74 -66.51 19.11
N ALA A 486 -35.01 -66.57 18.00
CA ALA A 486 -34.99 -67.71 17.09
C ALA A 486 -34.25 -68.94 17.66
N CYS A 487 -33.20 -68.75 18.48
CA CYS A 487 -32.42 -69.86 19.05
C CYS A 487 -32.92 -70.36 20.41
N LYS A 488 -33.99 -69.76 20.98
CA LYS A 488 -34.45 -69.99 22.37
C LYS A 488 -33.34 -69.85 23.43
N CYS A 489 -32.30 -69.06 23.12
CA CYS A 489 -31.19 -68.84 24.02
C CYS A 489 -31.61 -67.83 25.10
N THR A 490 -31.46 -68.15 26.38
CA THR A 490 -31.55 -67.16 27.46
C THR A 490 -30.31 -66.25 27.42
N VAL A 491 -30.54 -64.94 27.59
CA VAL A 491 -29.56 -63.84 27.46
C VAL A 491 -28.33 -64.01 28.35
#